data_AF-A0A257LS99-F1
#
_entry.id   AF-A0A257LS99-F1
#
_cell.length_a   1.000
_cell.length_b   1.000
_cell.length_c   1.000
_cell.angle_alpha   90.00
_cell.angle_beta   90.00
_cell.angle_gamma   90.00
#
_symmetry.space_group_name_H-M   'P 1'
#
loop_
_entity.id
_entity.type
_entity.pdbx_description
1 polymer ?
#
loop_
_entity_poly.entity_id
_entity_poly.type
_entity_poly.pdbx_seq_one_letter_code
_entity_poly.pdbx_strand_id
1 'polypeptide(L)'
;MVFEVSGTIALKPPLTVRHGRLTIAGQTAPGDGITLRDQPFEVAADDVVVRFIRSRLGDESGVDGDAMGVIAGRRIVIDHVSASWSTDEVLSASARFDKPERSFDAVTVQWSVIAESLDANRVKEPQHHGFGTLLRAGRGARVSFHHNLWAHHNDRMPRPGNWHGPAIDPLGGLFDFRNNVFYDWGRERAGYNLDTATRSTYSFVANAYQRGPSSKGALAFEESSPLARAYAAGNSIDGQLPADPHSLWRAHPQHLPQGLPAGYWLAQPLDLGPVSTGTAEQAQALVLAHGGASLVRDAVDQRVLQQVRQRTGRLIDSQTQVGGWPALNSLPPPLDSDRDGLPDAWERQRGLNPNDPADAQRVDPFTGYTELELYLASLVSRQMPVPSAGLASPPLPVATLHPALHLVGDSTMADKAPLPLHPERGWGMALRALLDRPERLVNHAANGRSTQRFVDEGRWAHVLGQLAAGDVVLIQFGHNDMKADDPARYAEAHGAYKAWLERFVADVRARGATPLLATSVARRSFDAQGRVQQTLGDYPAVTRQVAAQQQLGLIDLNALTTAQLQQLGPEASQALFMHIAPGQWASLPNGAQDNTHYVEAGARATAALAVQAWRAQGLAGAQWLPR
;
A
#
# COMPACT_ATOMS: atom_id res chain seq x y z
N MET A 1 15.98 -5.34 -13.01
CA MET A 1 17.21 -5.96 -12.48
C MET A 1 16.84 -6.91 -11.37
N VAL A 2 17.11 -8.19 -11.58
CA VAL A 2 17.06 -9.25 -10.56
C VAL A 2 18.50 -9.62 -10.18
N PHE A 3 18.66 -10.35 -9.09
CA PHE A 3 19.95 -10.72 -8.52
C PHE A 3 20.15 -12.23 -8.56
N GLU A 4 21.19 -12.66 -9.27
CA GLU A 4 21.70 -14.05 -9.22
C GLU A 4 22.73 -14.25 -8.10
N VAL A 5 23.18 -13.15 -7.49
CA VAL A 5 24.21 -13.13 -6.45
C VAL A 5 23.69 -12.43 -5.21
N SER A 6 24.34 -12.71 -4.09
CA SER A 6 24.07 -12.10 -2.79
C SER A 6 25.38 -11.81 -2.07
N GLY A 7 25.31 -11.02 -1.00
CA GLY A 7 26.44 -10.66 -0.17
C GLY A 7 26.76 -9.17 -0.18
N THR A 8 27.95 -8.85 0.30
CA THR A 8 28.44 -7.48 0.41
C THR A 8 29.25 -7.10 -0.82
N ILE A 9 28.80 -6.08 -1.54
CA ILE A 9 29.47 -5.51 -2.71
C ILE A 9 30.21 -4.24 -2.27
N ALA A 10 31.54 -4.32 -2.26
CA ALA A 10 32.40 -3.16 -2.08
C ALA A 10 32.45 -2.34 -3.38
N LEU A 11 31.84 -1.17 -3.37
CA LEU A 11 31.81 -0.28 -4.52
C LEU A 11 33.16 0.44 -4.66
N LYS A 12 33.64 0.57 -5.90
CA LYS A 12 34.89 1.31 -6.20
C LYS A 12 34.59 2.77 -6.53
N PRO A 13 33.72 3.06 -7.52
CA PRO A 13 33.09 4.37 -7.66
C PRO A 13 31.68 4.37 -7.06
N PRO A 14 31.07 5.56 -6.87
CA PRO A 14 29.64 5.67 -6.61
C PRO A 14 28.81 4.93 -7.66
N LEU A 15 27.76 4.25 -7.22
CA LEU A 15 26.82 3.57 -8.09
C LEU A 15 25.66 4.53 -8.40
N THR A 16 25.69 5.19 -9.56
CA THR A 16 24.63 6.11 -9.99
C THR A 16 23.72 5.47 -11.05
N VAL A 17 22.42 5.37 -10.77
CA VAL A 17 21.38 5.01 -11.75
C VAL A 17 21.13 6.20 -12.67
N ARG A 18 21.65 6.13 -13.89
CA ARG A 18 21.53 7.19 -14.92
C ARG A 18 20.51 6.86 -16.02
N HIS A 19 19.98 5.64 -16.02
CA HIS A 19 19.00 5.17 -16.99
C HIS A 19 17.73 4.74 -16.27
N GLY A 20 16.60 5.30 -16.72
CA GLY A 20 15.30 5.12 -16.10
C GLY A 20 14.55 3.86 -16.54
N ARG A 21 13.30 3.74 -16.10
CA ARG A 21 12.43 2.56 -16.28
C ARG A 21 13.10 1.31 -15.73
N LEU A 22 13.52 1.42 -14.47
CA LEU A 22 14.35 0.43 -13.82
C LEU A 22 13.79 0.04 -12.46
N THR A 23 13.54 -1.25 -12.27
CA THR A 23 13.35 -1.83 -10.94
C THR A 23 14.62 -2.56 -10.52
N ILE A 24 15.20 -2.19 -9.37
CA ILE A 24 16.24 -2.94 -8.66
C ILE A 24 15.55 -3.75 -7.57
N ALA A 25 15.36 -5.04 -7.84
CA ALA A 25 14.56 -5.93 -7.00
C ALA A 25 15.45 -6.74 -6.04
N GLY A 26 15.93 -6.14 -4.95
CA GLY A 26 16.77 -6.81 -3.96
C GLY A 26 16.15 -8.06 -3.34
N GLN A 27 14.81 -8.17 -3.35
CA GLN A 27 14.08 -9.33 -2.85
C GLN A 27 14.35 -10.62 -3.64
N THR A 28 14.91 -10.53 -4.84
CA THR A 28 15.29 -11.72 -5.62
C THR A 28 16.66 -12.26 -5.25
N ALA A 29 17.47 -11.48 -4.52
CA ALA A 29 18.82 -11.92 -4.16
C ALA A 29 18.74 -13.17 -3.27
N PRO A 30 19.55 -14.21 -3.56
CA PRO A 30 19.54 -15.41 -2.74
C PRO A 30 20.11 -15.15 -1.33
N GLY A 31 19.97 -16.14 -0.43
CA GLY A 31 20.56 -16.07 0.91
C GLY A 31 20.13 -14.83 1.70
N ASP A 32 21.11 -14.13 2.28
CA ASP A 32 20.86 -12.97 3.16
C ASP A 32 20.70 -11.64 2.39
N GLY A 33 20.62 -11.69 1.06
CA GLY A 33 20.39 -10.53 0.21
C GLY A 33 21.64 -9.72 -0.12
N ILE A 34 21.47 -8.45 -0.47
CA ILE A 34 22.53 -7.57 -1.00
C ILE A 34 22.80 -6.40 -0.06
N THR A 35 24.09 -6.13 0.18
CA THR A 35 24.57 -4.93 0.85
C THR A 35 25.61 -4.22 0.00
N LEU A 36 25.45 -2.92 -0.23
CA LEU A 36 26.44 -2.05 -0.83
C LEU A 36 27.29 -1.39 0.26
N ARG A 37 28.60 -1.20 0.02
CA ARG A 37 29.51 -0.48 0.93
C ARG A 37 30.55 0.36 0.21
N ASP A 38 31.25 1.19 0.99
CA ASP A 38 32.39 2.04 0.62
C ASP A 38 32.10 3.26 -0.27
N GLN A 39 31.03 3.25 -1.08
CA GLN A 39 30.65 4.38 -1.93
C GLN A 39 29.13 4.64 -1.91
N PRO A 40 28.68 5.87 -2.23
CA PRO A 40 27.26 6.21 -2.35
C PRO A 40 26.54 5.41 -3.43
N PHE A 41 25.26 5.16 -3.19
CA PHE A 41 24.31 4.70 -4.20
C PHE A 41 23.29 5.80 -4.52
N GLU A 42 23.22 6.22 -5.78
CA GLU A 42 22.46 7.39 -6.20
C GLU A 42 21.47 7.08 -7.31
N VAL A 43 20.30 7.71 -7.27
CA VAL A 43 19.31 7.71 -8.35
C VAL A 43 19.28 9.08 -9.03
N ALA A 44 19.49 9.07 -10.35
CA ALA A 44 19.54 10.25 -11.20
C ALA A 44 18.75 10.03 -12.51
N ALA A 45 17.61 9.35 -12.43
CA ALA A 45 16.82 8.94 -13.58
C ALA A 45 15.32 8.85 -13.26
N ASP A 46 14.49 8.88 -14.30
CA ASP A 46 13.04 8.75 -14.19
C ASP A 46 12.58 7.28 -14.07
N ASP A 47 11.42 7.03 -13.45
CA ASP A 47 10.78 5.71 -13.38
C ASP A 47 11.68 4.65 -12.74
N VAL A 48 12.11 4.90 -11.50
CA VAL A 48 13.04 4.04 -10.77
C VAL A 48 12.40 3.49 -9.51
N VAL A 49 12.46 2.18 -9.33
CA VAL A 49 12.05 1.49 -8.10
C VAL A 49 13.25 0.76 -7.52
N VAL A 50 13.57 0.97 -6.25
CA VAL A 50 14.64 0.26 -5.53
C VAL A 50 14.05 -0.39 -4.30
N ARG A 51 14.25 -1.72 -4.15
CA ARG A 51 13.68 -2.46 -3.02
C ARG A 51 14.62 -3.46 -2.39
N PHE A 52 14.48 -3.68 -1.08
CA PHE A 52 15.10 -4.79 -0.32
C PHE A 52 16.63 -4.90 -0.43
N ILE A 53 17.30 -3.80 -0.75
CA ILE A 53 18.76 -3.72 -0.67
C ILE A 53 19.18 -2.97 0.59
N ARG A 54 20.44 -3.17 0.98
CA ARG A 54 21.07 -2.38 2.03
C ARG A 54 22.17 -1.51 1.43
N SER A 55 22.29 -0.27 1.91
CA SER A 55 23.43 0.59 1.60
C SER A 55 24.09 1.04 2.90
N ARG A 56 25.32 0.61 3.13
CA ARG A 56 26.06 0.83 4.37
C ARG A 56 27.41 1.43 4.02
N LEU A 57 27.50 2.76 3.97
CA LEU A 57 28.67 3.46 3.41
C LEU A 57 29.95 3.18 4.19
N GLY A 58 29.92 3.42 5.50
CA GLY A 58 31.05 3.32 6.42
C GLY A 58 32.10 4.42 6.22
N ASP A 59 33.03 4.52 7.17
CA ASP A 59 34.12 5.51 7.14
C ASP A 59 35.46 4.96 6.60
N GLU A 60 35.56 3.64 6.38
CA GLU A 60 36.82 2.96 6.02
C GLU A 60 37.40 3.44 4.68
N SER A 61 36.54 3.80 3.72
CA SER A 61 36.95 4.25 2.39
C SER A 61 37.34 5.73 2.35
N GLY A 62 37.15 6.47 3.44
CA GLY A 62 37.44 7.91 3.51
C GLY A 62 36.50 8.77 2.64
N VAL A 63 35.37 8.21 2.20
CA VAL A 63 34.40 8.91 1.34
C VAL A 63 33.47 9.77 2.19
N ASP A 64 33.30 11.01 1.74
CA ASP A 64 32.30 11.94 2.27
C ASP A 64 31.01 11.84 1.44
N GLY A 65 29.92 11.38 2.04
CA GLY A 65 28.63 11.37 1.37
C GLY A 65 27.56 10.52 2.02
N ASP A 66 26.48 10.38 1.26
CA ASP A 66 25.32 9.63 1.68
C ASP A 66 25.45 8.14 1.40
N ALA A 67 24.81 7.32 2.23
CA ALA A 67 24.67 5.90 1.90
C ALA A 67 23.74 5.72 0.69
N MET A 68 22.65 6.49 0.61
CA MET A 68 21.74 6.45 -0.53
C MET A 68 21.15 7.83 -0.85
N GLY A 69 20.99 8.18 -2.12
CA GLY A 69 20.45 9.48 -2.49
C GLY A 69 19.61 9.50 -3.76
N VAL A 70 18.62 10.38 -3.81
CA VAL A 70 17.95 10.80 -5.06
C VAL A 70 18.45 12.21 -5.42
N ILE A 71 19.15 12.31 -6.55
CA ILE A 71 19.80 13.56 -6.99
C ILE A 71 19.15 14.17 -8.24
N ALA A 72 18.36 13.39 -8.98
CA ALA A 72 17.53 13.85 -10.10
C ALA A 72 16.50 12.77 -10.50
N GLY A 73 15.48 13.18 -11.24
CA GLY A 73 14.52 12.29 -11.90
C GLY A 73 13.11 12.29 -11.30
N ARG A 74 12.17 11.64 -11.97
CA ARG A 74 10.75 11.65 -11.60
C ARG A 74 10.19 10.25 -11.41
N ARG A 75 9.17 10.12 -10.54
CA ARG A 75 8.47 8.84 -10.26
C ARG A 75 9.46 7.80 -9.75
N ILE A 76 9.98 8.09 -8.56
CA ILE A 76 11.03 7.28 -7.91
C ILE A 76 10.46 6.70 -6.62
N VAL A 77 10.59 5.39 -6.45
CA VAL A 77 10.18 4.68 -5.22
C VAL A 77 11.39 3.98 -4.61
N ILE A 78 11.70 4.34 -3.38
CA ILE A 78 12.65 3.64 -2.53
C ILE A 78 11.85 2.93 -1.43
N ASP A 79 11.77 1.60 -1.47
CA ASP A 79 10.85 0.83 -0.63
C ASP A 79 11.56 -0.34 0.05
N HIS A 80 11.40 -0.51 1.36
CA HIS A 80 12.04 -1.62 2.08
C HIS A 80 13.57 -1.64 1.94
N VAL A 81 14.24 -0.48 1.95
CA VAL A 81 15.71 -0.43 1.97
C VAL A 81 16.23 -0.15 3.37
N SER A 82 17.45 -0.61 3.67
CA SER A 82 18.14 -0.23 4.91
C SER A 82 19.40 0.57 4.57
N ALA A 83 19.45 1.82 4.99
CA ALA A 83 20.59 2.71 4.81
C ALA A 83 21.25 3.02 6.16
N SER A 84 22.59 2.97 6.23
CA SER A 84 23.32 3.34 7.45
C SER A 84 24.76 3.78 7.23
N TRP A 85 25.37 4.27 8.31
CA TRP A 85 26.80 4.54 8.44
C TRP A 85 27.34 5.54 7.41
N SER A 86 26.54 6.54 7.06
CA SER A 86 26.99 7.63 6.21
C SER A 86 27.92 8.58 6.97
N THR A 87 28.73 9.30 6.21
CA THR A 87 29.65 10.34 6.69
C THR A 87 29.09 11.75 6.49
N ASP A 88 28.06 11.92 5.64
CA ASP A 88 27.26 13.14 5.45
C ASP A 88 25.79 12.92 5.93
N GLU A 89 24.82 12.61 5.05
CA GLU A 89 23.46 12.15 5.43
C GLU A 89 23.23 10.66 5.13
N VAL A 90 22.27 9.99 5.76
CA VAL A 90 22.07 8.55 5.48
C VAL A 90 21.28 8.30 4.20
N LEU A 91 20.09 8.91 4.09
CA LEU A 91 19.23 8.76 2.92
C LEU A 91 18.56 10.10 2.59
N SER A 92 18.91 10.68 1.43
CA SER A 92 18.48 12.03 1.04
C SER A 92 17.78 12.10 -0.32
N ALA A 93 17.04 13.18 -0.54
CA ALA A 93 16.56 13.60 -1.86
C ALA A 93 16.83 15.10 -2.04
N SER A 94 17.88 15.43 -2.78
CA SER A 94 18.42 16.79 -2.82
C SER A 94 18.92 17.14 -4.21
N ALA A 95 18.35 18.20 -4.78
CA ALA A 95 18.76 18.74 -6.07
C ALA A 95 18.68 20.26 -6.03
N ARG A 96 19.40 20.94 -6.92
CA ARG A 96 19.45 22.41 -6.93
C ARG A 96 18.28 23.08 -7.65
N PHE A 97 17.60 22.41 -8.57
CA PHE A 97 16.51 22.96 -9.38
C PHE A 97 16.90 24.20 -10.22
N ASP A 98 18.20 24.35 -10.49
CA ASP A 98 18.76 25.38 -11.37
C ASP A 98 18.57 25.04 -12.85
N LYS A 99 18.47 23.74 -13.17
CA LYS A 99 18.17 23.23 -14.51
C LYS A 99 17.19 22.04 -14.45
N PRO A 100 16.38 21.78 -15.49
CA PRO A 100 15.43 20.67 -15.50
C PRO A 100 16.08 19.28 -15.26
N GLU A 101 17.27 19.04 -15.79
CA GLU A 101 18.03 17.80 -15.61
C GLU A 101 18.62 17.62 -14.20
N ARG A 102 18.56 18.67 -13.37
CA ARG A 102 18.97 18.68 -11.94
C ARG A 102 17.78 19.01 -11.04
N SER A 103 16.67 18.33 -11.31
CA SER A 103 15.44 18.41 -10.54
C SER A 103 14.86 17.01 -10.33
N PHE A 104 14.00 16.88 -9.33
CA PHE A 104 13.21 15.66 -9.12
C PHE A 104 11.75 15.99 -8.80
N ASP A 105 10.86 15.01 -8.98
CA ASP A 105 9.44 15.10 -8.58
C ASP A 105 8.85 13.69 -8.36
N ALA A 106 7.80 13.58 -7.55
CA ALA A 106 7.15 12.31 -7.22
C ALA A 106 8.15 11.27 -6.69
N VAL A 107 8.83 11.62 -5.60
CA VAL A 107 9.75 10.74 -4.88
C VAL A 107 9.05 10.19 -3.65
N THR A 108 8.99 8.86 -3.54
CA THR A 108 8.46 8.18 -2.36
C THR A 108 9.55 7.33 -1.71
N VAL A 109 9.80 7.56 -0.42
CA VAL A 109 10.59 6.66 0.41
C VAL A 109 9.67 6.02 1.44
N GLN A 110 9.61 4.69 1.46
CA GLN A 110 8.66 3.99 2.31
C GLN A 110 9.22 2.70 2.90
N TRP A 111 8.66 2.29 4.05
CA TRP A 111 9.00 1.03 4.71
C TRP A 111 10.51 0.82 4.89
N SER A 112 11.29 1.88 5.04
CA SER A 112 12.75 1.83 5.03
C SER A 112 13.35 2.14 6.40
N VAL A 113 14.56 1.64 6.63
CA VAL A 113 15.37 1.96 7.82
C VAL A 113 16.46 2.94 7.40
N ILE A 114 16.50 4.08 8.07
CA ILE A 114 17.48 5.15 7.90
C ILE A 114 18.13 5.30 9.27
N ALA A 115 19.34 4.77 9.45
CA ALA A 115 19.89 4.65 10.81
C ALA A 115 21.39 4.91 10.89
N GLU A 116 21.84 5.36 12.06
CA GLU A 116 23.26 5.42 12.42
C GLU A 116 24.12 6.20 11.42
N SER A 117 23.82 7.49 11.24
CA SER A 117 24.80 8.42 10.68
C SER A 117 26.02 8.51 11.60
N LEU A 118 27.22 8.65 11.04
CA LEU A 118 28.46 8.69 11.82
C LEU A 118 28.75 10.13 12.29
N ASP A 119 28.66 10.39 13.60
CA ASP A 119 28.67 11.74 14.15
C ASP A 119 30.04 12.42 14.12
N ALA A 120 31.06 11.89 14.78
CA ALA A 120 32.45 12.37 14.69
C ALA A 120 33.33 11.41 13.88
N ASN A 121 33.04 11.28 12.59
CA ASN A 121 33.74 10.35 11.71
C ASN A 121 35.05 10.92 11.16
N ARG A 122 35.97 10.02 10.78
CA ARG A 122 37.33 10.34 10.29
C ARG A 122 37.37 11.27 9.08
N VAL A 123 36.30 11.33 8.29
CA VAL A 123 36.24 12.13 7.05
C VAL A 123 35.93 13.59 7.35
N LYS A 124 35.09 13.85 8.36
CA LYS A 124 34.61 15.20 8.72
C LYS A 124 35.30 15.79 9.96
N GLU A 125 36.25 15.08 10.58
CA GLU A 125 36.96 15.59 11.78
C GLU A 125 37.51 17.01 11.58
N PRO A 126 37.37 17.92 12.57
CA PRO A 126 36.77 17.73 13.90
C PRO A 126 35.25 18.02 13.97
N GLN A 127 34.56 18.12 12.84
CA GLN A 127 33.14 18.49 12.79
C GLN A 127 32.24 17.29 13.09
N HIS A 128 31.26 17.51 13.97
CA HIS A 128 30.18 16.55 14.19
C HIS A 128 29.12 16.69 13.09
N HIS A 129 28.88 15.63 12.31
CA HIS A 129 28.00 15.62 11.14
C HIS A 129 27.10 14.37 11.06
N GLY A 130 26.62 13.84 12.19
CA GLY A 130 25.75 12.67 12.18
C GLY A 130 24.32 13.01 11.77
N PHE A 131 24.02 13.13 10.47
CA PHE A 131 22.71 13.56 10.00
C PHE A 131 21.91 12.48 9.26
N GLY A 132 20.58 12.49 9.45
CA GLY A 132 19.69 11.47 8.88
C GLY A 132 19.36 11.70 7.41
N THR A 133 18.66 12.79 7.11
CA THR A 133 18.06 13.01 5.78
C THR A 133 18.01 14.50 5.43
N LEU A 134 18.60 14.86 4.29
CA LEU A 134 18.49 16.18 3.69
C LEU A 134 17.48 16.13 2.54
N LEU A 135 16.50 17.04 2.59
CA LEU A 135 15.50 17.18 1.55
C LEU A 135 15.55 18.58 0.97
N ARG A 136 15.96 18.68 -0.29
CA ARG A 136 16.03 19.96 -1.03
C ARG A 136 15.24 19.85 -2.32
N ALA A 137 14.00 20.31 -2.25
CA ALA A 137 13.05 20.28 -3.35
C ALA A 137 12.53 21.69 -3.64
N GLY A 138 12.15 21.93 -4.88
CA GLY A 138 11.61 23.21 -5.33
C GLY A 138 10.63 23.05 -6.48
N ARG A 139 10.06 24.16 -6.94
CA ARG A 139 9.20 24.27 -8.13
C ARG A 139 7.99 23.34 -8.09
N GLY A 140 7.43 23.11 -6.91
CA GLY A 140 6.27 22.24 -6.68
C GLY A 140 6.57 20.75 -6.63
N ALA A 141 7.85 20.35 -6.58
CA ALA A 141 8.25 18.96 -6.48
C ALA A 141 7.66 18.27 -5.24
N ARG A 142 7.12 17.07 -5.46
CA ARG A 142 6.41 16.26 -4.46
C ARG A 142 7.31 15.17 -3.91
N VAL A 143 7.39 15.10 -2.58
CA VAL A 143 8.21 14.13 -1.87
C VAL A 143 7.40 13.55 -0.71
N SER A 144 7.29 12.23 -0.63
CA SER A 144 6.61 11.55 0.47
C SER A 144 7.55 10.57 1.17
N PHE A 145 7.66 10.69 2.48
CA PHE A 145 8.31 9.70 3.32
C PHE A 145 7.26 9.10 4.24
N HIS A 146 6.96 7.80 4.10
CA HIS A 146 6.01 7.17 5.00
C HIS A 146 6.38 5.76 5.46
N HIS A 147 5.99 5.40 6.69
CA HIS A 147 6.32 4.10 7.28
C HIS A 147 7.83 3.82 7.35
N ASN A 148 8.66 4.84 7.52
CA ASN A 148 10.10 4.68 7.69
C ASN A 148 10.51 4.74 9.17
N LEU A 149 11.66 4.15 9.49
CA LEU A 149 12.37 4.36 10.74
C LEU A 149 13.56 5.28 10.51
N TRP A 150 13.63 6.38 11.26
CA TRP A 150 14.88 7.10 11.52
C TRP A 150 15.39 6.74 12.92
N ALA A 151 16.67 6.37 13.04
CA ALA A 151 17.25 5.99 14.33
C ALA A 151 18.70 6.43 14.49
N HIS A 152 19.04 6.98 15.67
CA HIS A 152 20.42 7.27 16.07
C HIS A 152 21.14 8.28 15.15
N HIS A 153 20.55 9.46 15.00
CA HIS A 153 21.17 10.59 14.30
C HIS A 153 21.37 11.77 15.25
N ASN A 154 22.43 12.55 15.07
CA ASN A 154 22.58 13.78 15.83
C ASN A 154 21.47 14.79 15.49
N ASP A 155 21.15 14.97 14.21
CA ASP A 155 20.11 15.91 13.74
C ASP A 155 19.56 15.50 12.34
N ARG A 156 18.72 16.35 11.73
CA ARG A 156 18.13 16.18 10.39
C ARG A 156 17.29 14.90 10.25
N MET A 157 16.31 14.72 11.12
CA MET A 157 15.30 13.65 11.04
C MET A 157 13.88 14.21 10.82
N PRO A 158 13.56 14.83 9.66
CA PRO A 158 14.40 15.21 8.52
C PRO A 158 14.73 16.72 8.47
N ARG A 159 15.55 17.15 7.50
CA ARG A 159 15.74 18.56 7.13
C ARG A 159 15.17 18.90 5.74
N PRO A 160 13.88 19.28 5.63
CA PRO A 160 13.31 19.82 4.39
C PRO A 160 13.69 21.28 4.17
N GLY A 161 13.76 21.67 2.90
CA GLY A 161 14.03 23.04 2.49
C GLY A 161 14.09 23.20 0.97
N ASN A 162 14.46 24.40 0.54
CA ASN A 162 14.52 24.80 -0.85
C ASN A 162 15.73 25.74 -1.10
N TRP A 163 16.38 25.62 -2.25
CA TRP A 163 17.52 26.47 -2.63
C TRP A 163 17.14 27.86 -3.11
N HIS A 164 15.90 28.05 -3.60
CA HIS A 164 15.50 29.28 -4.27
C HIS A 164 14.47 30.07 -3.47
N GLY A 165 14.65 31.39 -3.44
CA GLY A 165 13.67 32.31 -2.86
C GLY A 165 12.39 32.42 -3.71
N PRO A 166 11.31 32.97 -3.16
CA PRO A 166 9.99 32.99 -3.78
C PRO A 166 9.91 33.75 -5.12
N ALA A 167 10.87 34.63 -5.42
CA ALA A 167 10.95 35.32 -6.71
C ALA A 167 11.32 34.38 -7.87
N ILE A 168 12.10 33.33 -7.60
CA ILE A 168 12.55 32.34 -8.59
C ILE A 168 11.68 31.08 -8.51
N ASP A 169 11.26 30.72 -7.30
CA ASP A 169 10.44 29.56 -7.01
C ASP A 169 9.31 29.91 -6.04
N PRO A 170 8.15 30.36 -6.56
CA PRO A 170 7.04 30.79 -5.72
C PRO A 170 6.35 29.63 -4.99
N LEU A 171 6.57 28.38 -5.43
CA LEU A 171 5.90 27.18 -4.90
C LEU A 171 6.72 26.50 -3.81
N GLY A 172 8.03 26.36 -4.03
CA GLY A 172 8.88 25.57 -3.15
C GLY A 172 8.68 24.06 -3.29
N GLY A 173 9.25 23.30 -2.35
CA GLY A 173 9.03 21.85 -2.24
C GLY A 173 7.79 21.50 -1.43
N LEU A 174 7.15 20.37 -1.76
CA LEU A 174 6.01 19.79 -1.06
C LEU A 174 6.40 18.45 -0.43
N PHE A 175 6.32 18.34 0.91
CA PHE A 175 6.80 17.17 1.64
C PHE A 175 5.71 16.52 2.51
N ASP A 176 5.44 15.22 2.38
CA ASP A 176 4.55 14.49 3.29
C ASP A 176 5.37 13.51 4.15
N PHE A 177 5.35 13.69 5.46
CA PHE A 177 5.95 12.80 6.45
C PHE A 177 4.83 12.11 7.21
N ARG A 178 4.60 10.84 6.94
CA ARG A 178 3.43 10.12 7.44
C ARG A 178 3.72 8.74 8.02
N ASN A 179 3.13 8.38 9.15
CA ASN A 179 3.31 7.06 9.77
C ASN A 179 4.78 6.66 10.00
N ASN A 180 5.69 7.61 10.20
CA ASN A 180 7.11 7.28 10.42
C ASN A 180 7.41 7.13 11.91
N VAL A 181 8.54 6.48 12.20
CA VAL A 181 9.13 6.39 13.54
C VAL A 181 10.41 7.20 13.55
N PHE A 182 10.54 8.10 14.52
CA PHE A 182 11.74 8.90 14.75
C PHE A 182 12.29 8.56 16.14
N TYR A 183 13.50 8.02 16.20
CA TYR A 183 14.09 7.54 17.44
C TYR A 183 15.51 8.08 17.68
N ASP A 184 15.78 8.49 18.93
CA ASP A 184 17.13 8.78 19.43
C ASP A 184 17.90 9.87 18.65
N TRP A 185 17.30 11.07 18.49
CA TRP A 185 18.01 12.23 17.94
C TRP A 185 19.01 12.81 18.94
N GLY A 186 20.04 13.54 18.51
CA GLY A 186 21.11 14.09 19.39
C GLY A 186 20.93 15.53 19.86
N ARG A 187 19.85 16.20 19.42
CA ARG A 187 19.54 17.61 19.74
C ARG A 187 18.24 17.74 20.54
N GLU A 188 17.77 18.96 20.70
CA GLU A 188 16.49 19.23 21.38
C GLU A 188 15.27 18.83 20.52
N ARG A 189 15.50 18.61 19.23
CA ARG A 189 14.50 18.34 18.19
C ARG A 189 14.95 17.21 17.27
N ALA A 190 13.99 16.52 16.65
CA ALA A 190 14.27 15.50 15.65
C ALA A 190 14.60 16.11 14.27
N GLY A 191 13.71 16.95 13.72
CA GLY A 191 13.88 17.59 12.41
C GLY A 191 13.91 19.12 12.50
N TYR A 192 14.26 19.77 11.38
CA TYR A 192 14.18 21.23 11.26
C TYR A 192 14.20 21.72 9.82
N ASN A 193 13.70 22.94 9.60
CA ASN A 193 14.02 23.76 8.45
C ASN A 193 14.81 24.99 8.93
N LEU A 194 15.98 25.22 8.32
CA LEU A 194 16.87 26.34 8.66
C LEU A 194 16.92 27.41 7.56
N ASP A 195 16.13 27.26 6.52
CA ASP A 195 16.04 28.31 5.50
C ASP A 195 15.33 29.53 6.09
N THR A 196 15.77 30.73 5.73
CA THR A 196 15.21 31.98 6.29
C THR A 196 14.40 32.79 5.28
N ALA A 197 14.48 32.45 3.98
CA ALA A 197 13.87 33.22 2.90
C ALA A 197 13.35 32.37 1.73
N THR A 198 13.04 31.09 1.98
CA THR A 198 12.55 30.15 0.96
C THR A 198 11.22 29.55 1.37
N ARG A 199 10.42 29.13 0.39
CA ARG A 199 9.15 28.45 0.63
C ARG A 199 9.35 26.94 0.63
N SER A 200 8.78 26.29 1.63
CA SER A 200 8.61 24.84 1.75
C SER A 200 7.27 24.58 2.41
N THR A 201 6.53 23.59 1.94
CA THR A 201 5.27 23.19 2.54
C THR A 201 5.33 21.72 2.93
N TYR A 202 4.88 21.38 4.14
CA TYR A 202 4.99 20.01 4.61
C TYR A 202 3.81 19.54 5.46
N SER A 203 3.57 18.23 5.45
CA SER A 203 2.58 17.55 6.30
C SER A 203 3.28 16.56 7.22
N PHE A 204 2.92 16.57 8.50
CA PHE A 204 3.37 15.61 9.50
C PHE A 204 2.16 14.89 10.06
N VAL A 205 1.93 13.64 9.66
CA VAL A 205 0.70 12.92 10.01
C VAL A 205 1.01 11.57 10.64
N ALA A 206 0.45 11.30 11.82
CA ALA A 206 0.54 10.00 12.48
C ALA A 206 1.98 9.48 12.70
N ASN A 207 2.95 10.37 12.89
CA ASN A 207 4.33 9.95 13.18
C ASN A 207 4.53 9.66 14.67
N ALA A 208 5.34 8.64 14.98
CA ALA A 208 5.77 8.29 16.32
C ALA A 208 7.18 8.83 16.58
N TYR A 209 7.28 9.87 17.39
CA TYR A 209 8.55 10.34 17.94
C TYR A 209 8.82 9.64 19.26
N GLN A 210 10.04 9.15 19.46
CA GLN A 210 10.43 8.47 20.67
C GLN A 210 11.84 8.91 21.06
N ARG A 211 11.99 9.45 22.26
CA ARG A 211 13.30 9.83 22.79
C ARG A 211 14.11 8.58 23.10
N GLY A 212 15.39 8.64 22.78
CA GLY A 212 16.38 7.65 23.19
C GLY A 212 17.44 8.26 24.12
N PRO A 213 18.47 7.48 24.51
CA PRO A 213 19.53 7.94 25.40
C PRO A 213 20.29 9.19 24.96
N SER A 214 20.31 9.49 23.66
CA SER A 214 21.01 10.63 23.05
C SER A 214 20.13 11.89 22.95
N SER A 215 18.82 11.76 23.13
CA SER A 215 17.85 12.84 22.95
C SER A 215 17.94 13.92 24.02
N LYS A 216 18.19 15.16 23.58
CA LYS A 216 18.33 16.33 24.47
C LYS A 216 17.02 17.11 24.63
N GLY A 217 15.96 16.73 23.93
CA GLY A 217 14.65 17.38 24.00
C GLY A 217 13.56 16.55 23.34
N ALA A 218 12.34 17.07 23.34
CA ALA A 218 11.12 16.35 22.94
C ALA A 218 10.41 16.99 21.73
N LEU A 219 11.10 17.84 20.97
CA LEU A 219 10.50 18.51 19.81
C LEU A 219 10.55 17.63 18.57
N ALA A 220 9.45 17.62 17.82
CA ALA A 220 9.40 16.98 16.51
C ALA A 220 10.16 17.82 15.48
N PHE A 221 9.97 19.15 15.50
CA PHE A 221 10.47 20.02 14.43
C PHE A 221 10.72 21.46 14.87
N GLU A 222 11.67 22.13 14.21
CA GLU A 222 11.93 23.57 14.34
C GLU A 222 11.90 24.27 12.98
N GLU A 223 11.25 25.43 12.89
CA GLU A 223 11.16 26.22 11.65
C GLU A 223 11.89 27.57 11.77
N SER A 224 12.57 27.98 10.70
CA SER A 224 13.28 29.26 10.56
C SER A 224 12.72 30.19 9.48
N SER A 225 11.92 29.67 8.55
CA SER A 225 11.38 30.39 7.40
C SER A 225 10.02 30.99 7.72
N PRO A 226 9.83 32.32 7.53
CA PRO A 226 8.53 32.95 7.65
C PRO A 226 7.57 32.56 6.50
N LEU A 227 8.09 31.95 5.43
CA LEU A 227 7.33 31.57 4.24
C LEU A 227 6.87 30.11 4.25
N ALA A 228 7.38 29.30 5.19
CA ALA A 228 7.02 27.90 5.30
C ALA A 228 5.58 27.70 5.78
N ARG A 229 5.02 26.55 5.43
CA ARG A 229 3.64 26.16 5.79
C ARG A 229 3.63 24.69 6.20
N ALA A 230 2.83 24.35 7.18
CA ALA A 230 2.82 23.03 7.80
C ALA A 230 1.40 22.56 8.08
N TYR A 231 1.16 21.25 7.96
CA TYR A 231 0.03 20.58 8.60
C TYR A 231 0.59 19.57 9.61
N ALA A 232 0.00 19.47 10.80
CA ALA A 232 0.39 18.45 11.77
C ALA A 232 -0.84 17.84 12.45
N ALA A 233 -0.95 16.51 12.43
CA ALA A 233 -2.03 15.80 13.11
C ALA A 233 -1.63 14.38 13.51
N GLY A 234 -2.11 13.92 14.68
CA GLY A 234 -1.94 12.53 15.11
C GLY A 234 -0.50 12.12 15.46
N ASN A 235 0.44 13.06 15.55
CA ASN A 235 1.83 12.76 15.89
C ASN A 235 1.98 12.54 17.41
N SER A 236 2.61 11.45 17.82
CA SER A 236 2.85 11.15 19.24
C SER A 236 4.30 11.40 19.62
N ILE A 237 4.55 11.74 20.88
CA ILE A 237 5.89 11.74 21.49
C ILE A 237 5.89 10.73 22.64
N ASP A 238 6.87 9.82 22.66
CA ASP A 238 7.03 8.75 23.65
C ASP A 238 5.79 7.86 23.87
N GLY A 239 4.99 7.68 22.82
CA GLY A 239 3.75 6.90 22.86
C GLY A 239 2.54 7.69 23.36
N GLN A 240 2.67 8.99 23.58
CA GLN A 240 1.58 9.86 24.01
C GLN A 240 1.20 10.85 22.91
N LEU A 241 -0.10 10.99 22.66
CA LEU A 241 -0.62 12.03 21.80
C LEU A 241 -0.70 13.36 22.59
N PRO A 242 -0.04 14.43 22.16
CA PRO A 242 -0.15 15.73 22.82
C PRO A 242 -1.57 16.28 22.77
N ALA A 243 -1.98 17.03 23.81
CA ALA A 243 -3.29 17.69 23.84
C ALA A 243 -3.41 18.78 22.77
N ASP A 244 -2.33 19.56 22.56
CA ASP A 244 -2.17 20.45 21.41
C ASP A 244 -1.28 19.76 20.36
N PRO A 245 -1.81 19.42 19.17
CA PRO A 245 -1.05 18.75 18.12
C PRO A 245 0.14 19.57 17.61
N HIS A 246 0.16 20.88 17.85
CA HIS A 246 1.23 21.77 17.41
C HIS A 246 2.35 21.93 18.46
N SER A 247 2.16 21.45 19.69
CA SER A 247 3.12 21.66 20.79
C SER A 247 4.51 21.03 20.58
N LEU A 248 4.65 20.09 19.63
CA LEU A 248 5.95 19.48 19.28
C LEU A 248 6.76 20.32 18.27
N TRP A 249 6.19 21.41 17.75
CA TRP A 249 6.85 22.33 16.82
C TRP A 249 7.26 23.61 17.53
N ARG A 250 8.40 24.18 17.15
CA ARG A 250 8.78 25.52 17.59
C ARG A 250 9.30 26.39 16.46
N ALA A 251 9.23 27.70 16.67
CA ALA A 251 9.95 28.68 15.89
C ALA A 251 11.41 28.77 16.35
N HIS A 252 12.34 28.91 15.40
CA HIS A 252 13.76 29.13 15.69
C HIS A 252 13.94 30.49 16.38
N PRO A 253 14.51 30.55 17.60
CA PRO A 253 14.50 31.76 18.43
C PRO A 253 15.14 33.00 17.77
N GLN A 254 16.16 32.80 16.93
CA GLN A 254 16.86 33.90 16.27
C GLN A 254 16.24 34.29 14.91
N HIS A 255 15.63 33.35 14.19
CA HIS A 255 15.13 33.59 12.83
C HIS A 255 13.65 34.00 12.85
N LEU A 256 12.90 33.49 13.84
CA LEU A 256 11.49 33.76 14.07
C LEU A 256 11.26 34.12 15.55
N PRO A 257 11.84 35.24 16.04
CA PRO A 257 11.77 35.61 17.47
C PRO A 257 10.35 35.90 17.96
N GLN A 258 9.39 36.13 17.05
CA GLN A 258 7.98 36.39 17.34
C GLN A 258 7.11 35.11 17.30
N GLY A 259 7.73 33.94 17.20
CA GLY A 259 7.03 32.67 17.03
C GLY A 259 6.75 32.30 15.57
N LEU A 260 5.99 31.22 15.37
CA LEU A 260 5.64 30.73 14.03
C LEU A 260 4.75 31.77 13.32
N PRO A 261 4.94 31.99 12.01
CA PRO A 261 4.23 33.05 11.29
C PRO A 261 2.73 32.80 11.23
N ALA A 262 1.94 33.88 11.11
CA ALA A 262 0.51 33.75 10.87
C ALA A 262 0.23 32.93 9.59
N GLY A 263 -0.72 31.99 9.69
CA GLY A 263 -1.03 31.06 8.60
C GLY A 263 0.03 29.98 8.36
N TYR A 264 0.99 29.78 9.27
CA TYR A 264 1.92 28.64 9.21
C TYR A 264 1.16 27.31 9.15
N TRP A 265 0.16 27.14 10.02
CA TRP A 265 -0.66 25.93 10.08
C TRP A 265 -1.74 25.92 8.99
N LEU A 266 -1.71 24.88 8.15
CA LEU A 266 -2.72 24.57 7.15
C LEU A 266 -3.91 23.86 7.81
N ALA A 267 -5.10 24.00 7.21
CA ALA A 267 -6.32 23.36 7.69
C ALA A 267 -6.45 21.87 7.28
N GLN A 268 -5.71 21.44 6.25
CA GLN A 268 -5.75 20.10 5.69
C GLN A 268 -4.33 19.67 5.31
N PRO A 269 -4.02 18.36 5.29
CA PRO A 269 -2.75 17.86 4.81
C PRO A 269 -2.58 18.12 3.31
N LEU A 270 -1.33 18.04 2.85
CA LEU A 270 -1.01 18.03 1.43
C LEU A 270 -1.61 16.78 0.76
N ASP A 271 -2.18 16.97 -0.42
CA ASP A 271 -2.61 15.88 -1.30
C ASP A 271 -1.47 15.52 -2.26
N LEU A 272 -0.60 14.60 -1.81
CA LEU A 272 0.52 14.08 -2.61
C LEU A 272 0.26 12.67 -3.14
N GLY A 273 -0.97 12.16 -2.99
CA GLY A 273 -1.36 10.80 -3.32
C GLY A 273 -1.84 9.98 -2.10
N PRO A 274 -2.49 8.83 -2.33
CA PRO A 274 -3.07 8.04 -1.26
C PRO A 274 -2.00 7.31 -0.44
N VAL A 275 -2.04 7.48 0.88
CA VAL A 275 -1.24 6.71 1.84
C VAL A 275 -2.16 6.18 2.93
N SER A 276 -2.14 4.87 3.16
CA SER A 276 -2.88 4.26 4.27
C SER A 276 -2.38 4.85 5.58
N THR A 277 -3.26 5.54 6.32
CA THR A 277 -2.89 6.29 7.53
C THR A 277 -3.52 5.64 8.75
N GLY A 278 -2.69 5.24 9.71
CA GLY A 278 -3.13 4.71 10.99
C GLY A 278 -2.93 5.71 12.12
N THR A 279 -2.91 5.21 13.35
CA THR A 279 -2.39 5.95 14.51
C THR A 279 -0.86 5.90 14.54
N ALA A 280 -0.22 6.82 15.28
CA ALA A 280 1.23 6.78 15.49
C ALA A 280 1.70 5.47 16.16
N GLU A 281 0.89 4.90 17.07
CA GLU A 281 1.18 3.61 17.69
C GLU A 281 1.17 2.46 16.66
N GLN A 282 0.14 2.41 15.81
CA GLN A 282 0.06 1.44 14.73
C GLN A 282 1.22 1.61 13.74
N ALA A 283 1.55 2.85 13.39
CA ALA A 283 2.71 3.17 12.57
C ALA A 283 3.99 2.61 13.20
N GLN A 284 4.22 2.84 14.50
CA GLN A 284 5.40 2.30 15.18
C GLN A 284 5.46 0.77 15.14
N ALA A 285 4.35 0.09 15.44
CA ALA A 285 4.29 -1.37 15.39
C ALA A 285 4.60 -1.90 13.98
N LEU A 286 3.98 -1.31 12.96
CA LEU A 286 4.16 -1.71 11.56
C LEU A 286 5.56 -1.45 11.05
N VAL A 287 6.13 -0.27 11.32
CA VAL A 287 7.49 0.08 10.89
C VAL A 287 8.52 -0.85 11.55
N LEU A 288 8.38 -1.15 12.84
CA LEU A 288 9.29 -2.07 13.51
C LEU A 288 9.13 -3.53 13.03
N ALA A 289 7.95 -3.89 12.53
CA ALA A 289 7.69 -5.21 11.96
C ALA A 289 8.23 -5.33 10.53
N HIS A 290 8.02 -4.32 9.68
CA HIS A 290 8.16 -4.43 8.23
C HIS A 290 9.23 -3.51 7.62
N GLY A 291 9.74 -2.52 8.35
CA GLY A 291 10.72 -1.55 7.84
C GLY A 291 12.10 -2.14 7.51
N GLY A 292 12.78 -1.55 6.55
CA GLY A 292 14.11 -1.93 6.08
C GLY A 292 14.06 -3.06 5.05
N ALA A 293 15.21 -3.66 4.78
CA ALA A 293 15.35 -4.90 4.01
C ALA A 293 14.73 -6.07 4.81
N SER A 294 13.41 -6.06 4.99
CA SER A 294 12.72 -6.87 6.01
C SER A 294 12.44 -8.30 5.58
N LEU A 295 12.60 -8.62 4.29
CA LEU A 295 12.53 -10.00 3.79
C LEU A 295 13.64 -10.88 4.38
N VAL A 296 14.81 -10.32 4.62
CA VAL A 296 15.85 -10.95 5.43
C VAL A 296 16.56 -9.81 6.14
N ARG A 297 16.45 -9.66 7.45
CA ARG A 297 17.19 -8.60 8.17
C ARG A 297 18.55 -9.09 8.61
N ASP A 298 19.59 -8.30 8.36
CA ASP A 298 20.93 -8.57 8.88
C ASP A 298 21.04 -8.20 10.38
N ALA A 299 22.19 -8.51 10.98
CA ALA A 299 22.44 -8.25 12.39
C ALA A 299 22.37 -6.76 12.78
N VAL A 300 22.61 -5.85 11.82
CA VAL A 300 22.59 -4.40 12.07
C VAL A 300 21.16 -3.91 12.18
N ASP A 301 20.30 -4.26 11.22
CA ASP A 301 18.87 -3.89 11.26
C ASP A 301 18.19 -4.49 12.50
N GLN A 302 18.48 -5.75 12.81
CA GLN A 302 17.94 -6.40 14.02
C GLN A 302 18.35 -5.66 15.29
N ARG A 303 19.62 -5.26 15.40
CA ARG A 303 20.13 -4.49 16.55
C ARG A 303 19.46 -3.12 16.65
N VAL A 304 19.39 -2.36 15.56
CA VAL A 304 18.74 -1.03 15.56
C VAL A 304 17.27 -1.14 15.97
N LEU A 305 16.52 -2.09 15.39
CA LEU A 305 15.11 -2.30 15.75
C LEU A 305 14.95 -2.74 17.21
N GLN A 306 15.85 -3.57 17.72
CA GLN A 306 15.87 -3.94 19.14
C GLN A 306 16.15 -2.74 20.04
N GLN A 307 17.08 -1.86 19.64
CA GLN A 307 17.39 -0.61 20.37
C GLN A 307 16.18 0.31 20.45
N VAL A 308 15.42 0.47 19.37
CA VAL A 308 14.15 1.23 19.39
C VAL A 308 13.16 0.59 20.37
N ARG A 309 12.93 -0.73 20.29
CA ARG A 309 12.00 -1.45 21.17
C ARG A 309 12.38 -1.33 22.65
N GLN A 310 13.67 -1.40 22.95
CA GLN A 310 14.19 -1.39 24.32
C GLN A 310 14.51 0.01 24.83
N ARG A 311 14.37 1.04 23.99
CA ARG A 311 14.80 2.41 24.28
C ARG A 311 16.27 2.49 24.70
N THR A 312 17.14 1.76 24.00
CA THR A 312 18.60 1.75 24.19
C THR A 312 19.32 2.25 22.93
N GLY A 313 20.65 2.18 22.88
CA GLY A 313 21.46 2.66 21.77
C GLY A 313 22.12 4.01 22.06
N ARG A 314 22.83 4.53 21.06
CA ARG A 314 23.58 5.79 21.14
C ARG A 314 23.96 6.25 19.73
N LEU A 315 24.32 7.52 19.60
CA LEU A 315 25.08 8.00 18.44
C LEU A 315 26.45 7.32 18.37
N ILE A 316 26.93 7.07 17.16
CA ILE A 316 28.21 6.41 16.90
C ILE A 316 29.06 7.26 15.96
N ASP A 317 30.37 7.08 16.04
CA ASP A 317 31.36 7.83 15.26
C ASP A 317 31.94 6.99 14.11
N SER A 318 31.81 5.66 14.20
CA SER A 318 32.26 4.70 13.21
C SER A 318 31.44 3.41 13.30
N GLN A 319 31.19 2.76 12.16
CA GLN A 319 30.55 1.43 12.12
C GLN A 319 31.29 0.39 12.96
N THR A 320 32.60 0.57 13.18
CA THR A 320 33.43 -0.34 14.00
C THR A 320 33.01 -0.38 15.47
N GLN A 321 32.38 0.67 15.99
CA GLN A 321 31.86 0.72 17.36
C GLN A 321 30.66 -0.22 17.60
N VAL A 322 30.09 -0.76 16.52
CA VAL A 322 28.91 -1.64 16.52
C VAL A 322 29.11 -2.92 15.71
N GLY A 323 30.37 -3.25 15.40
CA GLY A 323 30.79 -4.51 14.77
C GLY A 323 31.07 -4.46 13.26
N GLY A 324 30.76 -3.35 12.58
CA GLY A 324 30.97 -3.23 11.14
C GLY A 324 30.03 -4.10 10.30
N TRP A 325 30.34 -4.25 9.01
CA TRP A 325 29.50 -5.02 8.07
C TRP A 325 29.44 -6.50 8.47
N PRO A 326 28.24 -7.06 8.69
CA PRO A 326 28.11 -8.47 8.97
C PRO A 326 28.49 -9.32 7.75
N ALA A 327 29.01 -10.51 7.99
CA ALA A 327 29.10 -11.52 6.95
C ALA A 327 27.69 -11.95 6.52
N LEU A 328 27.44 -11.95 5.21
CA LEU A 328 26.18 -12.37 4.62
C LEU A 328 26.35 -13.76 3.98
N ASN A 329 25.44 -14.67 4.30
CA ASN A 329 25.44 -16.00 3.70
C ASN A 329 24.80 -15.95 2.32
N SER A 330 25.51 -16.49 1.34
CA SER A 330 25.00 -16.61 -0.03
C SER A 330 24.44 -18.01 -0.28
N LEU A 331 23.33 -18.07 -1.00
CA LEU A 331 22.76 -19.33 -1.50
C LEU A 331 22.85 -19.36 -3.03
N PRO A 332 22.81 -20.54 -3.66
CA PRO A 332 22.64 -20.61 -5.11
C PRO A 332 21.35 -19.92 -5.54
N PRO A 333 21.36 -19.11 -6.62
CA PRO A 333 20.14 -18.56 -7.16
C PRO A 333 19.26 -19.68 -7.73
N PRO A 334 17.92 -19.49 -7.79
CA PRO A 334 17.05 -20.36 -8.57
C PRO A 334 17.51 -20.45 -10.03
N LEU A 335 17.32 -21.61 -10.66
CA LEU A 335 17.57 -21.76 -12.09
C LEU A 335 16.56 -20.91 -12.88
N ASP A 336 17.09 -20.14 -13.82
CA ASP A 336 16.40 -19.31 -14.80
C ASP A 336 17.10 -19.59 -16.15
N SER A 337 16.48 -20.42 -16.99
CA SER A 337 17.13 -21.01 -18.17
C SER A 337 17.20 -20.05 -19.36
N ASP A 338 16.23 -19.14 -19.52
CA ASP A 338 16.20 -18.15 -20.60
C ASP A 338 16.64 -16.74 -20.17
N ARG A 339 16.86 -16.54 -18.87
CA ARG A 339 17.39 -15.32 -18.25
C ARG A 339 16.43 -14.13 -18.36
N ASP A 340 15.14 -14.39 -18.28
CA ASP A 340 14.12 -13.34 -18.30
C ASP A 340 13.83 -12.75 -16.90
N GLY A 341 14.41 -13.35 -15.85
CA GLY A 341 14.27 -12.97 -14.45
C GLY A 341 13.24 -13.78 -13.67
N LEU A 342 12.59 -14.76 -14.30
CA LEU A 342 11.70 -15.73 -13.69
C LEU A 342 12.43 -17.05 -13.43
N PRO A 343 12.26 -17.65 -12.24
CA PRO A 343 12.74 -19.01 -12.04
C PRO A 343 11.92 -20.02 -12.84
N ASP A 344 12.60 -20.98 -13.47
CA ASP A 344 12.04 -22.15 -14.15
C ASP A 344 10.89 -22.82 -13.39
N ALA A 345 11.03 -22.93 -12.06
CA ALA A 345 10.05 -23.58 -11.20
C ALA A 345 8.77 -22.74 -11.05
N TRP A 346 8.90 -21.41 -11.01
CA TRP A 346 7.78 -20.49 -10.95
C TRP A 346 7.01 -20.49 -12.27
N GLU A 347 7.73 -20.51 -13.38
CA GLU A 347 7.16 -20.59 -14.71
C GLU A 347 6.33 -21.85 -14.93
N ARG A 348 6.91 -23.03 -14.62
CA ARG A 348 6.17 -24.29 -14.70
C ARG A 348 4.91 -24.29 -13.82
N GLN A 349 4.96 -23.65 -12.65
CA GLN A 349 3.80 -23.52 -11.76
C GLN A 349 2.69 -22.64 -12.36
N ARG A 350 3.06 -21.66 -13.20
CA ARG A 350 2.15 -20.72 -13.87
C ARG A 350 1.76 -21.17 -15.29
N GLY A 351 2.20 -22.36 -15.73
CA GLY A 351 1.96 -22.86 -17.08
C GLY A 351 2.70 -22.07 -18.16
N LEU A 352 3.83 -21.47 -17.79
CA LEU A 352 4.78 -20.76 -18.66
C LEU A 352 5.84 -21.75 -19.19
N ASN A 353 6.58 -21.33 -20.21
CA ASN A 353 7.66 -22.09 -20.81
C ASN A 353 9.01 -21.56 -20.34
N PRO A 354 9.78 -22.32 -19.53
CA PRO A 354 11.10 -21.91 -19.02
C PRO A 354 12.21 -21.65 -20.05
N ASN A 355 11.89 -21.63 -21.34
CA ASN A 355 12.82 -21.34 -22.41
C ASN A 355 12.28 -20.22 -23.34
N ASP A 356 11.23 -19.51 -22.93
CA ASP A 356 10.62 -18.40 -23.67
C ASP A 356 10.76 -17.08 -22.90
N PRO A 357 11.77 -16.24 -23.22
CA PRO A 357 12.06 -15.03 -22.46
C PRO A 357 10.98 -13.92 -22.62
N ALA A 358 9.95 -14.15 -23.44
CA ALA A 358 8.79 -13.27 -23.52
C ALA A 358 7.84 -13.43 -22.32
N ASP A 359 7.95 -14.54 -21.57
CA ASP A 359 7.02 -14.88 -20.49
C ASP A 359 7.08 -13.85 -19.35
N ALA A 360 8.26 -13.36 -18.95
CA ALA A 360 8.41 -12.27 -17.96
C ALA A 360 7.59 -11.01 -18.27
N GLN A 361 7.43 -10.66 -19.55
CA GLN A 361 6.70 -9.47 -19.99
C GLN A 361 5.22 -9.73 -20.26
N ARG A 362 4.78 -11.00 -20.23
CA ARG A 362 3.39 -11.34 -20.45
C ARG A 362 2.55 -10.71 -19.34
N VAL A 363 1.55 -9.93 -19.75
CA VAL A 363 0.64 -9.28 -18.82
C VAL A 363 -0.44 -10.29 -18.41
N ASP A 364 -0.53 -10.54 -17.11
CA ASP A 364 -1.63 -11.31 -16.55
C ASP A 364 -2.93 -10.51 -16.73
N PRO A 365 -3.93 -11.03 -17.47
CA PRO A 365 -5.11 -10.27 -17.86
C PRO A 365 -6.09 -10.01 -16.71
N PHE A 366 -5.82 -10.52 -15.51
CA PHE A 366 -6.66 -10.34 -14.32
C PHE A 366 -6.13 -9.22 -13.45
N THR A 367 -4.82 -9.20 -13.28
CA THR A 367 -4.12 -8.28 -12.38
C THR A 367 -3.61 -7.04 -13.13
N GLY A 368 -3.38 -7.15 -14.44
CA GLY A 368 -2.78 -6.09 -15.26
C GLY A 368 -1.27 -5.93 -15.06
N TYR A 369 -0.66 -6.78 -14.24
CA TYR A 369 0.79 -6.81 -13.99
C TYR A 369 1.47 -7.87 -14.87
N THR A 370 2.75 -7.68 -15.16
CA THR A 370 3.53 -8.70 -15.85
C THR A 370 3.78 -9.91 -14.95
N GLU A 371 4.03 -11.06 -15.55
CA GLU A 371 4.43 -12.28 -14.83
C GLU A 371 5.67 -12.02 -13.93
N LEU A 372 6.65 -11.23 -14.40
CA LEU A 372 7.77 -10.78 -13.57
C LEU A 372 7.33 -9.98 -12.34
N GLU A 373 6.42 -9.01 -12.50
CA GLU A 373 5.91 -8.22 -11.37
C GLU A 373 5.17 -9.10 -10.35
N LEU A 374 4.40 -10.09 -10.83
CA LEU A 374 3.73 -11.08 -9.98
C LEU A 374 4.72 -11.97 -9.24
N TYR A 375 5.78 -12.42 -9.91
CA TYR A 375 6.87 -13.16 -9.26
C TYR A 375 7.50 -12.33 -8.14
N LEU A 376 7.90 -11.09 -8.44
CA LEU A 376 8.50 -10.18 -7.45
C LEU A 376 7.58 -9.94 -6.24
N ALA A 377 6.28 -9.80 -6.46
CA ALA A 377 5.28 -9.68 -5.39
C ALA A 377 5.13 -10.97 -4.57
N SER A 378 5.25 -12.14 -5.19
CA SER A 378 5.13 -13.43 -4.51
C SER A 378 6.25 -13.70 -3.51
N LEU A 379 7.45 -13.19 -3.76
CA LEU A 379 8.62 -13.37 -2.90
C LEU A 379 8.45 -12.72 -1.53
N VAL A 380 7.84 -11.54 -1.51
CA VAL A 380 7.64 -10.75 -0.28
C VAL A 380 6.36 -11.13 0.47
N SER A 381 5.47 -11.88 -0.17
CA SER A 381 4.21 -12.35 0.41
C SER A 381 4.40 -13.52 1.40
N ARG A 382 5.56 -14.21 1.38
CA ARG A 382 5.85 -15.38 2.25
C ARG A 382 6.22 -15.03 3.70
N GLN A 383 6.49 -13.76 4.03
CA GLN A 383 6.98 -13.35 5.36
C GLN A 383 6.11 -12.29 6.07
N MET A 384 5.03 -11.82 5.46
CA MET A 384 4.05 -11.00 6.17
C MET A 384 3.16 -11.95 6.98
N PRO A 385 3.25 -12.04 8.32
CA PRO A 385 2.20 -12.69 9.08
C PRO A 385 0.89 -12.01 8.69
N VAL A 386 -0.05 -12.83 8.21
CA VAL A 386 -1.43 -12.44 8.00
C VAL A 386 -1.89 -11.79 9.30
N PRO A 387 -2.38 -10.54 9.31
CA PRO A 387 -3.09 -10.02 10.46
C PRO A 387 -4.19 -11.03 10.76
N SER A 388 -4.17 -11.61 11.96
CA SER A 388 -5.20 -12.53 12.42
C SER A 388 -6.56 -11.99 12.01
N ALA A 389 -7.36 -12.84 11.36
CA ALA A 389 -8.71 -12.54 10.88
C ALA A 389 -9.49 -11.76 11.96
N GLY A 390 -9.57 -10.44 11.80
CA GLY A 390 -10.00 -9.55 12.88
C GLY A 390 -9.81 -8.06 12.57
N LEU A 391 -8.89 -7.70 11.68
CA LEU A 391 -8.74 -6.32 11.20
C LEU A 391 -8.86 -6.29 9.68
N ALA A 392 -10.10 -6.30 9.19
CA ALA A 392 -10.37 -5.78 7.87
C ALA A 392 -10.12 -4.27 7.93
N SER A 393 -8.94 -3.83 7.50
CA SER A 393 -8.75 -2.43 7.14
C SER A 393 -9.81 -2.07 6.10
N PRO A 394 -10.59 -1.00 6.30
CA PRO A 394 -11.44 -0.50 5.22
C PRO A 394 -10.52 -0.02 4.09
N PRO A 395 -10.72 -0.43 2.83
CA PRO A 395 -10.06 0.25 1.72
C PRO A 395 -10.62 1.68 1.64
N LEU A 396 -9.78 2.71 1.69
CA LEU A 396 -10.15 4.12 1.50
C LEU A 396 -9.06 4.88 0.75
N PRO A 397 -9.39 5.90 -0.05
CA PRO A 397 -9.99 5.78 -1.36
C PRO A 397 -9.01 6.28 -2.43
N VAL A 398 -8.90 5.55 -3.54
CA VAL A 398 -8.58 6.20 -4.82
C VAL A 398 -9.70 7.20 -5.06
N ALA A 399 -9.40 8.47 -5.38
CA ALA A 399 -10.45 9.43 -5.72
C ALA A 399 -11.40 8.79 -6.75
N THR A 400 -12.66 8.58 -6.37
CA THR A 400 -13.60 7.81 -7.18
C THR A 400 -13.88 8.59 -8.47
N LEU A 401 -13.59 7.98 -9.62
CA LEU A 401 -13.82 8.62 -10.91
C LEU A 401 -15.30 8.57 -11.24
N HIS A 402 -15.98 9.71 -11.12
CA HIS A 402 -17.40 9.83 -11.46
C HIS A 402 -17.62 10.05 -12.96
N PRO A 403 -18.72 9.54 -13.55
CA PRO A 403 -19.62 8.55 -12.96
C PRO A 403 -18.95 7.18 -12.75
N ALA A 404 -19.25 6.53 -11.62
CA ALA A 404 -18.68 5.27 -11.15
C ALA A 404 -19.74 4.16 -11.07
N LEU A 405 -19.25 2.91 -11.07
CA LEU A 405 -20.07 1.72 -10.78
C LEU A 405 -19.73 1.19 -9.39
N HIS A 406 -20.68 1.28 -8.47
CA HIS A 406 -20.56 0.76 -7.11
C HIS A 406 -21.24 -0.60 -6.99
N LEU A 407 -20.52 -1.59 -6.45
CA LEU A 407 -21.08 -2.91 -6.15
C LEU A 407 -21.30 -3.06 -4.64
N VAL A 408 -22.49 -3.46 -4.22
CA VAL A 408 -22.87 -3.57 -2.79
C VAL A 408 -23.45 -4.96 -2.52
N GLY A 409 -22.78 -5.78 -1.70
CA GLY A 409 -23.24 -7.13 -1.43
C GLY A 409 -22.35 -7.97 -0.51
N ASP A 410 -22.41 -9.29 -0.70
CA ASP A 410 -21.85 -10.29 0.22
C ASP A 410 -20.56 -10.98 -0.29
N SER A 411 -20.20 -12.13 0.30
CA SER A 411 -19.00 -12.88 -0.05
C SER A 411 -18.97 -13.37 -1.50
N THR A 412 -20.11 -13.60 -2.16
CA THR A 412 -20.09 -14.07 -3.55
C THR A 412 -19.66 -12.98 -4.52
N MET A 413 -19.73 -11.71 -4.12
CA MET A 413 -19.36 -10.55 -4.93
C MET A 413 -18.06 -9.86 -4.49
N ALA A 414 -17.67 -9.99 -3.22
CA ALA A 414 -16.55 -9.29 -2.60
C ALA A 414 -15.18 -9.53 -3.25
N ASP A 415 -14.31 -8.52 -3.19
CA ASP A 415 -12.88 -8.68 -3.48
C ASP A 415 -12.24 -9.64 -2.47
N LYS A 416 -11.33 -10.48 -2.96
CA LYS A 416 -10.68 -11.55 -2.19
C LYS A 416 -9.18 -11.36 -2.16
N ALA A 417 -8.52 -12.10 -1.28
CA ALA A 417 -7.06 -12.10 -1.21
C ALA A 417 -6.45 -12.45 -2.59
N PRO A 418 -5.42 -11.73 -3.05
CA PRO A 418 -4.79 -11.96 -4.35
C PRO A 418 -4.23 -13.38 -4.47
N LEU A 419 -4.06 -13.88 -5.70
CA LEU A 419 -3.39 -15.18 -5.89
C LEU A 419 -1.90 -14.99 -5.56
N PRO A 420 -1.22 -16.01 -5.00
CA PRO A 420 -1.72 -17.33 -4.61
C PRO A 420 -2.15 -17.42 -3.13
N LEU A 421 -2.59 -16.34 -2.48
CA LEU A 421 -2.92 -16.36 -1.04
C LEU A 421 -4.16 -17.19 -0.72
N HIS A 422 -5.21 -17.10 -1.53
CA HIS A 422 -6.43 -17.86 -1.35
C HIS A 422 -7.14 -18.07 -2.70
N PRO A 423 -7.73 -19.25 -2.98
CA PRO A 423 -8.34 -19.52 -4.29
C PRO A 423 -9.71 -18.88 -4.50
N GLU A 424 -10.40 -18.49 -3.42
CA GLU A 424 -11.76 -17.95 -3.50
C GLU A 424 -11.80 -16.63 -4.28
N ARG A 425 -12.78 -16.47 -5.17
CA ARG A 425 -13.00 -15.23 -5.95
C ARG A 425 -14.46 -14.80 -5.87
N GLY A 426 -14.70 -13.50 -5.69
CA GLY A 426 -16.03 -12.93 -5.86
C GLY A 426 -16.30 -12.60 -7.32
N TRP A 427 -17.54 -12.71 -7.78
CA TRP A 427 -17.89 -12.37 -9.16
C TRP A 427 -17.75 -10.86 -9.43
N GLY A 428 -17.94 -9.99 -8.42
CA GLY A 428 -17.69 -8.55 -8.54
C GLY A 428 -16.21 -8.21 -8.72
N MET A 429 -15.33 -8.99 -8.07
CA MET A 429 -13.88 -8.93 -8.32
C MET A 429 -13.55 -9.30 -9.76
N ALA A 430 -14.15 -10.37 -10.28
CA ALA A 430 -13.96 -10.82 -11.67
C ALA A 430 -14.59 -9.85 -12.69
N LEU A 431 -15.69 -9.19 -12.34
CA LEU A 431 -16.35 -8.21 -13.20
C LEU A 431 -15.40 -7.06 -13.58
N ARG A 432 -14.53 -6.64 -12.65
CA ARG A 432 -13.55 -5.57 -12.90
C ARG A 432 -12.73 -5.84 -14.15
N ALA A 433 -12.24 -7.07 -14.32
CA ALA A 433 -11.42 -7.47 -15.48
C ALA A 433 -12.21 -7.52 -16.80
N LEU A 434 -13.55 -7.50 -16.74
CA LEU A 434 -14.38 -7.44 -17.92
C LEU A 434 -14.62 -5.99 -18.36
N LEU A 435 -14.56 -4.97 -17.49
CA LEU A 435 -14.94 -3.60 -17.86
C LEU A 435 -14.00 -2.93 -18.85
N ASP A 436 -14.55 -2.08 -19.73
CA ASP A 436 -13.76 -1.18 -20.59
C ASP A 436 -13.02 -0.11 -19.76
N ARG A 437 -13.59 0.25 -18.61
CA ARG A 437 -13.07 1.27 -17.67
C ARG A 437 -13.01 0.68 -16.25
N PRO A 438 -12.09 -0.27 -15.98
CA PRO A 438 -12.03 -0.99 -14.71
C PRO A 438 -11.76 -0.09 -13.50
N GLU A 439 -11.15 1.08 -13.72
CA GLU A 439 -10.84 2.06 -12.69
C GLU A 439 -12.10 2.80 -12.16
N ARG A 440 -13.23 2.72 -12.87
CA ARG A 440 -14.52 3.30 -12.43
C ARG A 440 -15.34 2.37 -11.54
N LEU A 441 -14.92 1.11 -11.35
CA LEU A 441 -15.61 0.17 -10.48
C LEU A 441 -15.11 0.27 -9.04
N VAL A 442 -16.03 0.44 -8.11
CA VAL A 442 -15.77 0.42 -6.66
C VAL A 442 -16.55 -0.72 -6.04
N ASN A 443 -15.85 -1.78 -5.62
CA ASN A 443 -16.48 -2.96 -5.03
C ASN A 443 -16.56 -2.82 -3.51
N HIS A 444 -17.76 -2.55 -2.99
CA HIS A 444 -18.03 -2.41 -1.56
C HIS A 444 -18.51 -3.71 -0.91
N ALA A 445 -18.68 -4.78 -1.70
CA ALA A 445 -19.14 -6.06 -1.18
C ALA A 445 -18.16 -6.66 -0.18
N ALA A 446 -18.69 -7.35 0.84
CA ALA A 446 -17.88 -7.84 1.95
C ALA A 446 -18.34 -9.22 2.44
N ASN A 447 -17.37 -10.05 2.85
CA ASN A 447 -17.62 -11.42 3.27
C ASN A 447 -18.61 -11.51 4.43
N GLY A 448 -19.60 -12.39 4.33
CA GLY A 448 -20.52 -12.69 5.42
C GLY A 448 -21.53 -11.58 5.77
N ARG A 449 -21.67 -10.54 4.94
CA ARG A 449 -22.63 -9.46 5.17
C ARG A 449 -24.02 -9.83 4.66
N SER A 450 -25.02 -9.49 5.45
CA SER A 450 -26.44 -9.39 5.07
C SER A 450 -26.80 -7.91 4.90
N THR A 451 -28.02 -7.62 4.44
CA THR A 451 -28.53 -6.23 4.36
C THR A 451 -28.40 -5.50 5.70
N GLN A 452 -28.89 -6.09 6.79
CA GLN A 452 -28.83 -5.51 8.12
C GLN A 452 -27.39 -5.32 8.60
N ARG A 453 -26.56 -6.36 8.54
CA ARG A 453 -25.17 -6.27 9.01
C ARG A 453 -24.35 -5.25 8.21
N PHE A 454 -24.65 -5.08 6.93
CA PHE A 454 -23.98 -4.09 6.09
C PHE A 454 -24.29 -2.65 6.56
N VAL A 455 -25.49 -2.41 7.08
CA VAL A 455 -25.88 -1.13 7.68
C VAL A 455 -25.26 -0.96 9.07
N ASP A 456 -25.38 -1.96 9.94
CA ASP A 456 -24.92 -1.90 11.33
C ASP A 456 -23.41 -1.65 11.43
N GLU A 457 -22.62 -2.14 10.47
CA GLU A 457 -21.18 -1.90 10.39
C GLU A 457 -20.80 -0.56 9.73
N GLY A 458 -21.77 0.32 9.44
CA GLY A 458 -21.54 1.62 8.82
C GLY A 458 -21.11 1.57 7.35
N ARG A 459 -21.10 0.39 6.71
CA ARG A 459 -20.69 0.25 5.29
C ARG A 459 -21.66 0.94 4.36
N TRP A 460 -22.96 0.91 4.67
CA TRP A 460 -23.94 1.65 3.88
C TRP A 460 -23.72 3.16 3.94
N ALA A 461 -23.50 3.70 5.15
CA ALA A 461 -23.17 5.12 5.32
C ALA A 461 -21.88 5.49 4.57
N HIS A 462 -20.90 4.59 4.56
CA HIS A 462 -19.67 4.76 3.81
C HIS A 462 -19.90 4.84 2.29
N VAL A 463 -20.71 3.93 1.72
CA VAL A 463 -21.09 3.96 0.30
C VAL A 463 -21.76 5.30 -0.03
N LEU A 464 -22.75 5.72 0.76
CA LEU A 464 -23.44 6.99 0.54
C LEU A 464 -22.52 8.21 0.62
N GLY A 465 -21.45 8.15 1.40
CA GLY A 465 -20.43 9.20 1.48
C GLY A 465 -19.61 9.36 0.19
N GLN A 466 -19.55 8.32 -0.65
CA GLN A 466 -18.81 8.32 -1.91
C GLN A 466 -19.67 8.61 -3.15
N LEU A 467 -21.00 8.48 -3.06
CA LEU A 467 -21.87 8.61 -4.24
C LEU A 467 -21.94 10.06 -4.75
N ALA A 468 -21.87 10.21 -6.07
CA ALA A 468 -22.17 11.43 -6.80
C ALA A 468 -23.30 11.21 -7.82
N ALA A 469 -23.85 12.33 -8.31
CA ALA A 469 -24.87 12.29 -9.35
C ALA A 469 -24.31 11.63 -10.63
N GLY A 470 -25.08 10.70 -11.20
CA GLY A 470 -24.69 9.94 -12.39
C GLY A 470 -23.99 8.60 -12.11
N ASP A 471 -23.65 8.30 -10.85
CA ASP A 471 -23.16 6.96 -10.47
C ASP A 471 -24.24 5.89 -10.63
N VAL A 472 -23.81 4.64 -10.75
CA VAL A 472 -24.68 3.45 -10.75
C VAL A 472 -24.33 2.59 -9.54
N VAL A 473 -25.33 2.10 -8.81
CA VAL A 473 -25.15 1.24 -7.63
C VAL A 473 -25.87 -0.08 -7.85
N LEU A 474 -25.12 -1.18 -7.98
CA LEU A 474 -25.66 -2.53 -8.09
C LEU A 474 -25.68 -3.21 -6.72
N ILE A 475 -26.87 -3.59 -6.26
CA ILE A 475 -27.11 -4.14 -4.93
C ILE A 475 -27.48 -5.62 -5.02
N GLN A 476 -26.77 -6.49 -4.28
CA GLN A 476 -26.97 -7.95 -4.25
C GLN A 476 -26.79 -8.54 -2.84
N PHE A 477 -27.86 -9.03 -2.23
CA PHE A 477 -27.85 -9.72 -0.92
C PHE A 477 -28.80 -10.92 -0.90
N GLY A 478 -28.77 -11.72 0.18
CA GLY A 478 -29.67 -12.86 0.40
C GLY A 478 -29.01 -14.03 1.14
N HIS A 479 -27.75 -14.35 0.85
CA HIS A 479 -27.08 -15.55 1.40
C HIS A 479 -26.97 -15.56 2.92
N ASN A 480 -26.75 -14.38 3.51
CA ASN A 480 -26.56 -14.23 4.96
C ASN A 480 -27.84 -13.76 5.66
N ASP A 481 -28.75 -13.11 4.95
CA ASP A 481 -30.03 -12.62 5.46
C ASP A 481 -30.94 -13.77 5.92
N MET A 482 -30.81 -14.95 5.30
CA MET A 482 -31.60 -16.14 5.63
C MET A 482 -31.19 -16.89 6.91
N LYS A 483 -30.11 -16.47 7.58
CA LYS A 483 -29.53 -17.19 8.73
C LYS A 483 -30.27 -16.85 10.03
N ALA A 484 -31.44 -17.45 10.24
CA ALA A 484 -32.27 -17.22 11.44
C ALA A 484 -31.57 -17.57 12.77
N ASP A 485 -30.53 -18.39 12.73
CA ASP A 485 -29.66 -18.76 13.85
C ASP A 485 -28.60 -17.70 14.18
N ASP A 486 -28.39 -16.69 13.34
CA ASP A 486 -27.50 -15.55 13.57
C ASP A 486 -28.31 -14.24 13.53
N PRO A 487 -28.84 -13.78 14.68
CA PRO A 487 -29.66 -12.56 14.76
C PRO A 487 -28.95 -11.29 14.25
N ALA A 488 -27.61 -11.26 14.23
CA ALA A 488 -26.86 -10.12 13.72
C ALA A 488 -26.81 -10.10 12.17
N ARG A 489 -27.20 -11.19 11.51
CA ARG A 489 -27.30 -11.27 10.04
C ARG A 489 -28.73 -11.45 9.55
N TYR A 490 -29.59 -12.07 10.34
CA TYR A 490 -30.95 -12.43 9.96
C TYR A 490 -31.78 -11.20 9.58
N ALA A 491 -32.42 -11.25 8.43
CA ALA A 491 -33.45 -10.32 8.03
C ALA A 491 -34.57 -11.11 7.33
N GLU A 492 -35.77 -11.13 7.92
CA GLU A 492 -36.91 -11.87 7.36
C GLU A 492 -37.24 -11.35 5.94
N ALA A 493 -37.48 -12.29 5.01
CA ALA A 493 -37.51 -12.02 3.58
C ALA A 493 -38.54 -10.96 3.19
N HIS A 494 -39.80 -11.11 3.63
CA HIS A 494 -40.89 -10.21 3.27
C HIS A 494 -40.99 -8.97 4.16
N GLY A 495 -40.28 -8.96 5.29
CA GLY A 495 -40.19 -7.88 6.27
C GLY A 495 -38.88 -7.11 6.16
N ALA A 496 -37.95 -7.36 7.08
CA ALA A 496 -36.74 -6.55 7.24
C ALA A 496 -35.85 -6.53 5.98
N TYR A 497 -35.69 -7.65 5.29
CA TYR A 497 -34.88 -7.72 4.07
C TYR A 497 -35.47 -6.84 2.96
N LYS A 498 -36.78 -6.99 2.71
CA LYS A 498 -37.52 -6.14 1.76
C LYS A 498 -37.37 -4.66 2.12
N ALA A 499 -37.61 -4.30 3.37
CA ALA A 499 -37.51 -2.91 3.84
C ALA A 499 -36.11 -2.33 3.63
N TRP A 500 -35.05 -3.12 3.84
CA TRP A 500 -33.68 -2.68 3.58
C TRP A 500 -33.39 -2.47 2.10
N LEU A 501 -33.84 -3.37 1.21
CA LEU A 501 -33.70 -3.17 -0.23
C LEU A 501 -34.39 -1.88 -0.68
N GLU A 502 -35.62 -1.65 -0.21
CA GLU A 502 -36.37 -0.43 -0.52
C GLU A 502 -35.67 0.83 0.00
N ARG A 503 -35.07 0.74 1.20
CA ARG A 503 -34.29 1.83 1.79
C ARG A 503 -33.03 2.13 0.98
N PHE A 504 -32.25 1.12 0.60
CA PHE A 504 -31.05 1.32 -0.20
C PHE A 504 -31.37 2.01 -1.53
N VAL A 505 -32.46 1.59 -2.20
CA VAL A 505 -32.92 2.22 -3.43
C VAL A 505 -33.28 3.69 -3.21
N ALA A 506 -34.00 4.01 -2.14
CA ALA A 506 -34.37 5.39 -1.81
C ALA A 506 -33.14 6.27 -1.53
N ASP A 507 -32.18 5.77 -0.74
CA ASP A 507 -30.97 6.50 -0.39
C ASP A 507 -30.07 6.76 -1.61
N VAL A 508 -29.95 5.80 -2.54
CA VAL A 508 -29.18 5.97 -3.80
C VAL A 508 -29.81 7.05 -4.68
N ARG A 509 -31.15 7.01 -4.85
CA ARG A 509 -31.88 8.04 -5.60
C ARG A 509 -31.71 9.42 -4.97
N ALA A 510 -31.71 9.51 -3.65
CA ALA A 510 -31.50 10.78 -2.93
C ALA A 510 -30.12 11.41 -3.20
N ARG A 511 -29.14 10.64 -3.70
CA ARG A 511 -27.81 11.13 -4.13
C ARG A 511 -27.69 11.39 -5.64
N GLY A 512 -28.77 11.29 -6.39
CA GLY A 512 -28.76 11.47 -7.85
C GLY A 512 -28.07 10.34 -8.60
N ALA A 513 -27.85 9.19 -7.94
CA ALA A 513 -27.30 7.98 -8.53
C ALA A 513 -28.43 7.01 -8.94
N THR A 514 -28.11 6.04 -9.81
CA THR A 514 -29.06 5.06 -10.34
C THR A 514 -28.94 3.72 -9.62
N PRO A 515 -29.94 3.28 -8.85
CA PRO A 515 -29.93 1.96 -8.23
C PRO A 515 -30.32 0.86 -9.23
N LEU A 516 -29.60 -0.26 -9.17
CA LEU A 516 -29.92 -1.52 -9.83
C LEU A 516 -29.95 -2.63 -8.79
N LEU A 517 -30.79 -3.64 -9.00
CA LEU A 517 -30.82 -4.83 -8.15
C LEU A 517 -30.27 -6.04 -8.90
N ALA A 518 -29.61 -6.92 -8.17
CA ALA A 518 -29.34 -8.28 -8.59
C ALA A 518 -29.83 -9.26 -7.53
N THR A 519 -30.49 -10.32 -7.95
CA THR A 519 -30.79 -11.45 -7.04
C THR A 519 -29.48 -12.11 -6.59
N SER A 520 -29.41 -12.65 -5.38
CA SER A 520 -28.29 -13.51 -4.95
C SER A 520 -28.07 -14.69 -5.90
N VAL A 521 -26.81 -15.01 -6.22
CA VAL A 521 -26.46 -16.19 -7.03
C VAL A 521 -26.97 -17.50 -6.41
N ALA A 522 -27.21 -18.53 -7.21
CA ALA A 522 -27.61 -19.84 -6.71
C ALA A 522 -26.42 -20.58 -6.06
N ARG A 523 -26.68 -21.29 -4.95
CA ARG A 523 -25.72 -22.25 -4.39
C ARG A 523 -25.73 -23.52 -5.24
N ARG A 524 -24.59 -24.20 -5.34
CA ARG A 524 -24.48 -25.52 -5.94
C ARG A 524 -25.17 -26.57 -5.05
N SER A 525 -26.42 -26.89 -5.35
CA SER A 525 -27.21 -27.91 -4.67
C SER A 525 -28.07 -28.67 -5.67
N PHE A 526 -28.06 -30.00 -5.59
CA PHE A 526 -28.77 -30.87 -6.53
C PHE A 526 -29.56 -31.96 -5.77
N ASP A 527 -30.71 -32.34 -6.30
CA ASP A 527 -31.44 -33.52 -5.83
C ASP A 527 -30.86 -34.83 -6.39
N ALA A 528 -31.41 -35.96 -5.94
CA ALA A 528 -30.98 -37.28 -6.39
C ALA A 528 -31.18 -37.52 -7.90
N GLN A 529 -31.97 -36.69 -8.57
CA GLN A 529 -32.21 -36.73 -10.02
C GLN A 529 -31.33 -35.72 -10.78
N GLY A 530 -30.40 -35.03 -10.11
CA GLY A 530 -29.50 -34.06 -10.73
C GLY A 530 -30.17 -32.71 -11.05
N ARG A 531 -31.32 -32.40 -10.44
CA ARG A 531 -32.00 -31.11 -10.60
C ARG A 531 -31.53 -30.12 -9.55
N VAL A 532 -31.30 -28.87 -9.95
CA VAL A 532 -30.83 -27.81 -9.03
C VAL A 532 -31.89 -27.51 -7.97
N GLN A 533 -31.51 -27.54 -6.69
CA GLN A 533 -32.38 -27.19 -5.58
C GLN A 533 -32.22 -25.71 -5.20
N GLN A 534 -33.35 -25.02 -5.03
CA GLN A 534 -33.35 -23.65 -4.51
C GLN A 534 -33.15 -23.68 -2.99
N THR A 535 -32.07 -23.04 -2.53
CA THR A 535 -31.66 -23.08 -1.11
C THR A 535 -31.76 -21.72 -0.42
N LEU A 536 -32.23 -20.69 -1.13
CA LEU A 536 -32.23 -19.30 -0.68
C LEU A 536 -33.65 -18.79 -0.37
N GLY A 537 -34.62 -19.69 -0.15
CA GLY A 537 -36.01 -19.33 0.16
C GLY A 537 -36.59 -18.26 -0.77
N ASP A 538 -37.33 -17.31 -0.21
CA ASP A 538 -38.01 -16.26 -0.95
C ASP A 538 -37.12 -15.05 -1.27
N TYR A 539 -35.86 -15.00 -0.83
CA TYR A 539 -35.00 -13.83 -0.99
C TYR A 539 -34.83 -13.39 -2.46
N PRO A 540 -34.54 -14.28 -3.43
CA PRO A 540 -34.53 -13.91 -4.85
C PRO A 540 -35.89 -13.40 -5.35
N ALA A 541 -37.01 -13.97 -4.86
CA ALA A 541 -38.35 -13.56 -5.26
C ALA A 541 -38.69 -12.15 -4.72
N VAL A 542 -38.32 -11.84 -3.48
CA VAL A 542 -38.47 -10.51 -2.90
C VAL A 542 -37.64 -9.48 -3.66
N THR A 543 -36.40 -9.79 -4.05
CA THR A 543 -35.59 -8.87 -4.88
C THR A 543 -36.25 -8.58 -6.22
N ARG A 544 -36.80 -9.60 -6.90
CA ARG A 544 -37.60 -9.42 -8.13
C ARG A 544 -38.83 -8.54 -7.88
N GLN A 545 -39.53 -8.77 -6.77
CA GLN A 545 -40.70 -8.00 -6.39
C GLN A 545 -40.35 -6.52 -6.16
N VAL A 546 -39.29 -6.21 -5.40
CA VAL A 546 -38.85 -4.83 -5.16
C VAL A 546 -38.43 -4.16 -6.46
N ALA A 547 -37.67 -4.87 -7.32
CA ALA A 547 -37.28 -4.34 -8.62
C ALA A 547 -38.49 -3.97 -9.49
N ALA A 548 -39.50 -4.84 -9.55
CA ALA A 548 -40.73 -4.59 -10.30
C ALA A 548 -41.55 -3.44 -9.69
N GLN A 549 -41.76 -3.44 -8.36
CA GLN A 549 -42.55 -2.42 -7.66
C GLN A 549 -41.94 -1.03 -7.76
N GLN A 550 -40.60 -0.95 -7.80
CA GLN A 550 -39.87 0.32 -7.89
C GLN A 550 -39.36 0.66 -9.29
N GLN A 551 -39.74 -0.13 -10.31
CA GLN A 551 -39.35 0.05 -11.71
C GLN A 551 -37.83 0.16 -11.91
N LEU A 552 -37.08 -0.76 -11.30
CA LEU A 552 -35.62 -0.83 -11.35
C LEU A 552 -35.13 -1.81 -12.42
N GLY A 553 -33.93 -1.57 -12.93
CA GLY A 553 -33.20 -2.59 -13.68
C GLY A 553 -32.82 -3.77 -12.77
N LEU A 554 -33.00 -4.99 -13.27
CA LEU A 554 -32.76 -6.23 -12.55
C LEU A 554 -31.80 -7.15 -13.30
N ILE A 555 -30.76 -7.63 -12.62
CA ILE A 555 -29.94 -8.75 -13.08
C ILE A 555 -30.33 -9.99 -12.29
N ASP A 556 -31.14 -10.87 -12.88
CA ASP A 556 -31.61 -12.10 -12.22
C ASP A 556 -30.52 -13.19 -12.21
N LEU A 557 -29.43 -12.93 -11.48
CA LEU A 557 -28.30 -13.85 -11.35
C LEU A 557 -28.69 -15.20 -10.75
N ASN A 558 -29.76 -15.26 -9.94
CA ASN A 558 -30.24 -16.51 -9.38
C ASN A 558 -30.76 -17.43 -10.49
N ALA A 559 -31.61 -16.91 -11.39
CA ALA A 559 -32.10 -17.67 -12.53
C ALA A 559 -30.95 -18.07 -13.49
N LEU A 560 -30.05 -17.12 -13.80
CA LEU A 560 -28.92 -17.37 -14.70
C LEU A 560 -27.94 -18.42 -14.15
N THR A 561 -27.56 -18.33 -12.88
CA THR A 561 -26.64 -19.30 -12.27
C THR A 561 -27.34 -20.63 -12.00
N THR A 562 -28.65 -20.65 -11.72
CA THR A 562 -29.44 -21.90 -11.68
C THR A 562 -29.39 -22.62 -13.04
N ALA A 563 -29.61 -21.89 -14.15
CA ALA A 563 -29.57 -22.47 -15.49
C ALA A 563 -28.16 -23.01 -15.82
N GLN A 564 -27.10 -22.27 -15.48
CA GLN A 564 -25.72 -22.72 -15.65
C GLN A 564 -25.43 -23.99 -14.85
N LEU A 565 -25.83 -24.05 -13.58
CA LEU A 565 -25.68 -25.24 -12.74
C LEU A 565 -26.45 -26.42 -13.30
N GLN A 566 -27.69 -26.20 -13.78
CA GLN A 566 -28.51 -27.25 -14.35
C GLN A 566 -27.90 -27.81 -15.65
N GLN A 567 -27.29 -26.95 -16.47
CA GLN A 567 -26.60 -27.35 -17.70
C GLN A 567 -25.33 -28.15 -17.42
N LEU A 568 -24.52 -27.73 -16.43
CA LEU A 568 -23.27 -28.41 -16.08
C LEU A 568 -23.52 -29.70 -15.29
N GLY A 569 -24.64 -29.79 -14.58
CA GLY A 569 -24.93 -30.90 -13.69
C GLY A 569 -24.00 -30.98 -12.47
N PRO A 570 -24.18 -31.99 -11.60
CA PRO A 570 -23.43 -32.09 -10.36
C PRO A 570 -21.92 -32.13 -10.56
N GLU A 571 -21.39 -33.01 -11.40
CA GLU A 571 -19.94 -33.24 -11.49
C GLU A 571 -19.20 -32.04 -12.08
N ALA A 572 -19.54 -31.60 -13.29
CA ALA A 572 -18.81 -30.53 -13.96
C ALA A 572 -18.92 -29.18 -13.26
N SER A 573 -20.03 -28.93 -12.54
CA SER A 573 -20.19 -27.68 -11.80
C SER A 573 -19.22 -27.53 -10.62
N GLN A 574 -18.60 -28.60 -10.12
CA GLN A 574 -17.60 -28.50 -9.03
C GLN A 574 -16.44 -27.57 -9.39
N ALA A 575 -16.01 -27.56 -10.65
CA ALA A 575 -14.91 -26.73 -11.13
C ALA A 575 -15.15 -25.21 -10.99
N LEU A 576 -16.39 -24.79 -10.75
CA LEU A 576 -16.74 -23.38 -10.52
C LEU A 576 -16.59 -22.98 -9.05
N PHE A 577 -16.61 -23.92 -8.12
CA PHE A 577 -16.67 -23.65 -6.69
C PHE A 577 -15.39 -24.07 -5.97
N MET A 578 -15.30 -23.70 -4.70
CA MET A 578 -14.21 -24.00 -3.77
C MET A 578 -14.19 -25.50 -3.39
N HIS A 579 -14.00 -26.35 -4.39
CA HIS A 579 -13.73 -27.78 -4.31
C HIS A 579 -12.24 -27.99 -4.54
N ILE A 580 -11.47 -27.88 -3.45
CA ILE A 580 -10.01 -27.80 -3.46
C ILE A 580 -9.46 -29.06 -2.80
N ALA A 581 -8.49 -29.71 -3.44
CA ALA A 581 -7.85 -30.89 -2.87
C ALA A 581 -6.92 -30.51 -1.70
N PRO A 582 -6.76 -31.38 -0.69
CA PRO A 582 -5.76 -31.19 0.36
C PRO A 582 -4.36 -30.92 -0.21
N GLY A 583 -3.63 -29.99 0.39
CA GLY A 583 -2.28 -29.61 -0.02
C GLY A 583 -2.17 -28.75 -1.29
N GLN A 584 -3.27 -28.48 -2.01
CA GLN A 584 -3.24 -27.66 -3.22
C GLN A 584 -3.01 -26.16 -2.92
N TRP A 585 -3.50 -25.68 -1.78
CA TRP A 585 -3.36 -24.28 -1.34
C TRP A 585 -2.87 -24.24 0.10
N ALA A 586 -1.83 -23.45 0.37
CA ALA A 586 -1.27 -23.32 1.72
C ALA A 586 -2.27 -22.76 2.74
N SER A 587 -3.21 -21.92 2.29
CA SER A 587 -4.31 -21.39 3.12
C SER A 587 -5.42 -22.41 3.39
N LEU A 588 -5.43 -23.53 2.66
CA LEU A 588 -6.40 -24.62 2.80
C LEU A 588 -5.65 -25.97 2.84
N PRO A 589 -4.85 -26.24 3.89
CA PRO A 589 -4.01 -27.43 3.93
C PRO A 589 -4.82 -28.73 3.84
N ASN A 590 -6.05 -28.71 4.35
CA ASN A 590 -6.99 -29.84 4.30
C ASN A 590 -7.93 -29.80 3.09
N GLY A 591 -7.72 -28.88 2.14
CA GLY A 591 -8.62 -28.64 1.02
C GLY A 591 -9.90 -27.91 1.46
N ALA A 592 -10.87 -27.86 0.55
CA ALA A 592 -12.19 -27.29 0.79
C ALA A 592 -13.25 -28.01 -0.04
N GLN A 593 -14.47 -28.11 0.49
CA GLN A 593 -15.66 -28.52 -0.25
C GLN A 593 -16.78 -27.53 0.07
N ASP A 594 -16.85 -26.48 -0.72
CA ASP A 594 -17.79 -25.38 -0.53
C ASP A 594 -18.60 -25.17 -1.81
N ASN A 595 -19.92 -25.08 -1.65
CA ASN A 595 -20.90 -24.98 -2.74
C ASN A 595 -21.52 -23.58 -2.88
N THR A 596 -20.98 -22.59 -2.17
CA THR A 596 -21.42 -21.19 -2.20
C THR A 596 -20.34 -20.30 -2.82
N HIS A 597 -19.08 -20.50 -2.43
CA HIS A 597 -17.99 -19.62 -2.85
C HIS A 597 -17.29 -20.14 -4.10
N TYR A 598 -17.00 -19.22 -5.02
CA TYR A 598 -16.40 -19.54 -6.30
C TYR A 598 -14.88 -19.61 -6.22
N VAL A 599 -14.29 -20.46 -7.06
CA VAL A 599 -12.92 -20.25 -7.56
C VAL A 599 -12.97 -19.26 -8.73
N GLU A 600 -11.80 -18.90 -9.24
CA GLU A 600 -11.67 -17.97 -10.36
C GLU A 600 -12.56 -18.29 -11.58
N ALA A 601 -12.64 -19.56 -11.97
CA ALA A 601 -13.49 -19.99 -13.09
C ALA A 601 -14.97 -19.66 -12.84
N GLY A 602 -15.49 -19.95 -11.64
CA GLY A 602 -16.88 -19.68 -11.28
C GLY A 602 -17.19 -18.18 -11.16
N ALA A 603 -16.25 -17.41 -10.59
CA ALA A 603 -16.40 -15.96 -10.47
C ALA A 603 -16.46 -15.29 -11.85
N ARG A 604 -15.61 -15.72 -12.79
CA ARG A 604 -15.62 -15.23 -14.18
C ARG A 604 -16.88 -15.63 -14.93
N ALA A 605 -17.28 -16.89 -14.82
CA ALA A 605 -18.48 -17.38 -15.51
C ALA A 605 -19.73 -16.62 -15.03
N THR A 606 -19.82 -16.35 -13.72
CA THR A 606 -20.91 -15.57 -13.13
C THR A 606 -20.85 -14.11 -13.56
N ALA A 607 -19.67 -13.48 -13.57
CA ALA A 607 -19.51 -12.11 -14.05
C ALA A 607 -19.88 -11.96 -15.53
N ALA A 608 -19.54 -12.95 -16.37
CA ALA A 608 -19.92 -12.96 -17.79
C ALA A 608 -21.45 -13.05 -17.97
N LEU A 609 -22.14 -13.90 -17.20
CA LEU A 609 -23.60 -13.97 -17.18
C LEU A 609 -24.21 -12.62 -16.77
N ALA A 610 -23.64 -11.97 -15.75
CA ALA A 610 -24.06 -10.64 -15.31
C ALA A 610 -23.95 -9.63 -16.45
N VAL A 611 -22.77 -9.53 -17.08
CA VAL A 611 -22.51 -8.60 -18.19
C VAL A 611 -23.46 -8.82 -19.36
N GLN A 612 -23.68 -10.08 -19.76
CA GLN A 612 -24.56 -10.42 -20.87
C GLN A 612 -26.01 -9.98 -20.59
N ALA A 613 -26.53 -10.31 -19.40
CA ALA A 613 -27.88 -9.94 -19.01
C ALA A 613 -28.05 -8.43 -18.84
N TRP A 614 -27.03 -7.75 -18.30
CA TRP A 614 -27.01 -6.31 -18.10
C TRP A 614 -27.09 -5.57 -19.46
N ARG A 615 -26.33 -6.04 -20.45
CA ARG A 615 -26.37 -5.49 -21.82
C ARG A 615 -27.66 -5.77 -22.55
N ALA A 616 -28.13 -7.02 -22.52
CA ALA A 616 -29.33 -7.43 -23.25
C ALA A 616 -30.56 -6.59 -22.83
N GLN A 617 -30.57 -6.12 -21.58
CA GLN A 617 -31.61 -5.28 -21.03
C GLN A 617 -31.35 -3.76 -21.17
N GLY A 618 -30.18 -3.35 -21.66
CA GLY A 618 -29.83 -1.93 -21.82
C GLY A 618 -29.83 -1.13 -20.52
N LEU A 619 -29.50 -1.75 -19.38
CA LEU A 619 -29.57 -1.08 -18.07
C LEU A 619 -28.46 -0.02 -17.93
N ALA A 620 -28.67 0.94 -17.02
CA ALA A 620 -27.69 1.97 -16.72
C ALA A 620 -26.30 1.38 -16.40
N GLY A 621 -25.24 2.03 -16.88
CA GLY A 621 -23.86 1.55 -16.73
C GLY A 621 -23.44 0.53 -17.79
N ALA A 622 -24.34 0.07 -18.67
CA ALA A 622 -24.01 -0.85 -19.77
C ALA A 622 -22.93 -0.29 -20.72
N GLN A 623 -22.83 1.04 -20.84
CA GLN A 623 -21.79 1.71 -21.64
C GLN A 623 -20.36 1.55 -21.09
N TRP A 624 -20.20 1.05 -19.86
CA TRP A 624 -18.90 0.74 -19.25
C TRP A 624 -18.53 -0.74 -19.38
N LEU A 625 -19.44 -1.56 -19.93
CA LEU A 625 -19.22 -2.98 -20.18
C LEU A 625 -18.58 -3.17 -21.57
N PRO A 626 -17.67 -4.16 -21.73
CA PRO A 626 -16.80 -4.34 -22.90
C PRO A 626 -17.50 -4.69 -24.22
N ARG A 627 -17.61 -3.79 -25.20
CA ARG A 627 -18.42 -3.96 -26.44
C ARG A 627 -18.64 -5.39 -26.94
#